data_AF-A0A3P7N4W7-F1
#
_entry.id   AF-A0A3P7N4W7-F1
#
_cell.length_a   1.000
_cell.length_b   1.000
_cell.length_c   1.000
_cell.angle_alpha   90.00
_cell.angle_beta   90.00
_cell.angle_gamma   90.00
#
_symmetry.space_group_name_H-M   'P 1'
#
loop_
_entity.id
_entity.type
_entity.pdbx_description
1 polymer ?
#
loop_
_entity_poly.entity_id
_entity_poly.type
_entity_poly.pdbx_seq_one_letter_code
_entity_poly.pdbx_strand_id
1 'polypeptide(L)'
;MGGRISLDTNIKENPSLQRFSGQESISDNDPFWNTLLSFNLKIDDYDTAEARAFDESLNDFLQSLMYNTQTTGNFAAFIKVFLRRSTELKTSEQYENKIYLWQTANALIILRYVCKFLTQRMNESEFVKVFATSASLPSSSASSSDDEPETVENESDTDEIYCNTAEKLLDTLIVILADLSVK
;
A
#
# COMPACT_ATOMS: atom_id res chain seq x y z
N MET A 1 -27.89 -1.17 16.19
CA MET A 1 -27.90 -2.52 15.57
C MET A 1 -26.53 -3.14 15.82
N GLY A 2 -26.46 -4.06 16.79
CA GLY A 2 -25.24 -4.76 17.14
C GLY A 2 -24.96 -5.86 16.12
N GLY A 3 -23.77 -5.81 15.50
CA GLY A 3 -23.22 -6.89 14.71
C GLY A 3 -21.91 -7.32 15.34
N ARG A 4 -21.96 -8.36 16.18
CA ARG A 4 -20.77 -9.12 16.58
C ARG A 4 -20.33 -9.92 15.35
N ILE A 5 -19.10 -9.66 14.92
CA ILE A 5 -18.14 -10.53 14.20
C ILE A 5 -18.74 -11.56 13.23
N SER A 6 -18.48 -11.40 11.93
CA SER A 6 -18.60 -12.51 10.98
C SER A 6 -17.19 -12.98 10.61
N LEU A 7 -16.92 -14.23 10.98
CA LEU A 7 -15.74 -15.05 10.75
C LEU A 7 -15.37 -15.30 9.26
N ASP A 8 -15.87 -14.50 8.32
CA ASP A 8 -15.83 -14.80 6.87
C ASP A 8 -14.92 -13.86 6.07
N THR A 9 -13.88 -13.28 6.68
CA THR A 9 -12.75 -12.82 5.85
C THR A 9 -11.92 -14.04 5.50
N ASN A 10 -12.40 -14.88 4.59
CA ASN A 10 -11.58 -15.94 4.04
C ASN A 10 -10.49 -15.28 3.17
N ILE A 11 -9.36 -14.95 3.80
CA ILE A 11 -8.21 -14.30 3.17
C ILE A 11 -7.74 -15.13 1.97
N LYS A 12 -7.79 -16.46 2.08
CA LYS A 12 -7.37 -17.38 1.01
C LYS A 12 -8.24 -17.27 -0.24
N GLU A 13 -9.51 -16.94 -0.08
CA GLU A 13 -10.47 -16.80 -1.18
C GLU A 13 -10.69 -15.35 -1.62
N ASN A 14 -10.05 -14.37 -0.98
CA ASN A 14 -10.25 -12.96 -1.33
C ASN A 14 -9.57 -12.65 -2.68
N PRO A 15 -10.34 -12.39 -3.76
CA PRO A 15 -9.78 -12.19 -5.09
C PRO A 15 -8.94 -10.91 -5.17
N SER A 16 -9.22 -9.92 -4.31
CA SER A 16 -8.44 -8.68 -4.27
C SER A 16 -7.05 -8.92 -3.70
N LEU A 17 -6.92 -9.74 -2.66
CA LEU A 17 -5.61 -10.10 -2.10
C LEU A 17 -4.82 -10.97 -3.06
N GLN A 18 -5.46 -11.93 -3.73
CA GLN A 18 -4.81 -12.75 -4.76
C GLN A 18 -4.30 -11.91 -5.93
N ARG A 19 -5.08 -10.91 -6.39
CA ARG A 19 -4.64 -9.98 -7.43
C ARG A 19 -3.45 -9.14 -6.94
N PHE A 20 -3.50 -8.63 -5.71
CA PHE A 20 -2.42 -7.83 -5.13
C PHE A 20 -1.10 -8.61 -5.05
N SER A 21 -1.13 -9.86 -4.57
CA SER A 21 0.04 -10.75 -4.52
C SER A 21 0.32 -11.48 -5.83
N GLY A 22 -0.40 -11.18 -6.91
CA GLY A 22 -0.31 -11.85 -8.20
C GLY A 22 0.97 -11.52 -8.98
N GLN A 23 1.07 -12.10 -10.18
CA GLN A 23 2.21 -11.92 -11.09
C GLN A 23 2.02 -10.75 -12.07
N GLU A 24 0.85 -10.10 -12.05
CA GLU A 24 0.56 -8.94 -12.88
C GLU A 24 0.88 -7.65 -12.10
N SER A 25 1.50 -6.69 -12.79
CA SER A 25 1.74 -5.35 -12.25
C SER A 25 0.43 -4.57 -12.19
N ILE A 26 0.18 -3.93 -11.05
CA ILE A 26 -0.98 -3.07 -10.82
C ILE A 26 -0.50 -1.61 -10.79
N SER A 27 -1.06 -0.77 -11.65
CA SER A 27 -0.78 0.67 -11.60
C SER A 27 -1.33 1.27 -10.30
N ASP A 28 -0.61 2.21 -9.71
CA ASP A 28 -1.04 3.03 -8.58
C ASP A 28 -2.32 3.86 -8.86
N ASN A 29 -2.68 4.05 -10.13
CA ASN A 29 -3.92 4.70 -10.54
C ASN A 29 -5.10 3.73 -10.81
N ASP A 30 -4.88 2.41 -10.67
CA ASP A 30 -5.92 1.41 -10.94
C ASP A 30 -7.08 1.51 -9.91
N PRO A 31 -8.36 1.55 -10.35
CA PRO A 31 -9.52 1.52 -9.46
C PRO A 31 -9.57 0.31 -8.51
N PHE A 32 -8.86 -0.76 -8.83
CA PHE A 32 -8.60 -1.93 -7.98
C PHE A 32 -8.33 -1.56 -6.52
N TRP A 33 -7.51 -0.53 -6.28
CA TRP A 33 -7.13 -0.14 -4.93
C TRP A 33 -8.34 0.30 -4.10
N ASN A 34 -9.38 0.87 -4.72
CA ASN A 34 -10.61 1.21 -4.02
C ASN A 34 -11.36 -0.02 -3.57
N THR A 35 -11.41 -1.06 -4.41
CA THR A 35 -12.03 -2.34 -4.06
C THR A 35 -11.25 -3.02 -2.93
N LEU A 36 -9.93 -3.08 -3.03
CA LEU A 36 -9.06 -3.67 -2.00
C LEU A 36 -9.21 -2.94 -0.65
N LEU A 37 -9.12 -1.61 -0.67
CA LEU A 37 -9.19 -0.78 0.53
C LEU A 37 -10.60 -0.59 1.08
N SER A 38 -11.63 -1.01 0.33
CA SER A 38 -13.00 -1.05 0.83
C SER A 38 -13.34 -2.38 1.51
N PHE A 39 -12.34 -3.17 1.89
CA PHE A 39 -12.57 -4.37 2.67
C PHE A 39 -12.79 -4.02 4.15
N ASN A 40 -13.69 -4.71 4.84
CA ASN A 40 -13.92 -4.47 6.27
C ASN A 40 -12.92 -5.27 7.12
N LEU A 41 -11.70 -4.76 7.25
CA LEU A 41 -10.68 -5.35 8.13
C LEU A 41 -11.05 -5.06 9.58
N LYS A 42 -11.73 -6.00 10.23
CA LYS A 42 -11.94 -5.99 11.68
C LYS A 42 -10.98 -6.98 12.31
N ILE A 43 -9.96 -6.46 12.97
CA ILE A 43 -9.00 -7.27 13.74
C ILE A 43 -9.11 -6.77 15.17
N ASP A 44 -9.48 -7.66 16.09
CA ASP A 44 -9.42 -7.36 17.51
C ASP A 44 -8.01 -7.67 18.03
N ASP A 45 -7.17 -6.63 18.12
CA ASP A 45 -5.80 -6.75 18.64
C ASP A 45 -5.76 -7.16 20.14
N TYR A 46 -6.87 -7.07 20.87
CA TYR A 46 -6.96 -7.53 22.26
C TYR A 46 -7.18 -9.04 22.38
N ASP A 47 -7.69 -9.69 21.33
CA ASP A 47 -7.76 -11.15 21.24
C ASP A 47 -6.50 -11.70 20.58
N THR A 48 -5.53 -12.07 21.42
CA THR A 48 -4.25 -12.63 20.96
C THR A 48 -4.39 -13.94 20.17
N ALA A 49 -5.47 -14.70 20.35
CA ALA A 49 -5.70 -15.93 19.59
C ALA A 49 -6.24 -15.61 18.19
N GLU A 50 -7.19 -14.67 18.10
CA GLU A 50 -7.71 -14.17 16.82
C GLU A 50 -6.61 -13.50 16.01
N ALA A 51 -5.81 -12.62 16.62
CA ALA A 51 -4.68 -11.96 15.97
C ALA A 51 -3.64 -12.95 15.43
N ARG A 52 -3.34 -14.03 16.17
CA ARG A 52 -2.42 -15.08 15.71
C ARG A 52 -3.01 -15.89 14.55
N ALA A 53 -4.27 -16.28 14.65
CA ALA A 53 -4.95 -17.01 13.57
C ALA A 53 -5.02 -16.17 12.28
N PHE A 54 -5.25 -14.86 12.43
CA PHE A 54 -5.21 -13.93 11.32
C PHE A 54 -3.81 -13.83 10.69
N ASP A 55 -2.76 -13.63 11.51
CA ASP A 55 -1.35 -13.65 11.06
C ASP A 55 -1.03 -14.93 10.25
N GLU A 56 -1.43 -16.11 10.75
CA GLU A 56 -1.20 -17.40 10.09
C GLU A 56 -1.96 -17.49 8.76
N SER A 57 -3.20 -17.01 8.70
CA SER A 57 -4.01 -17.04 7.49
C SER A 57 -3.47 -16.13 6.38
N LEU A 58 -2.73 -15.06 6.72
CA LEU A 58 -2.08 -14.15 5.78
C LEU A 58 -0.77 -14.69 5.19
N ASN A 59 -0.17 -15.73 5.79
CA ASN A 59 1.19 -16.14 5.44
C ASN A 59 1.34 -16.51 3.95
N ASP A 60 0.39 -17.25 3.36
CA ASP A 60 0.45 -17.64 1.94
C ASP A 60 0.39 -16.41 1.01
N PHE A 61 -0.46 -15.43 1.35
CA PHE A 61 -0.58 -14.16 0.64
C PHE A 61 0.71 -13.34 0.75
N LEU A 62 1.24 -13.18 1.97
CA LEU A 62 2.45 -12.39 2.25
C LEU A 62 3.69 -13.00 1.61
N GLN A 63 3.82 -14.34 1.61
CA GLN A 63 4.87 -15.03 0.88
C GLN A 63 4.78 -14.75 -0.62
N SER A 64 3.59 -14.90 -1.21
CA SER A 64 3.36 -14.64 -2.63
C SER A 64 3.69 -13.20 -3.01
N LEU A 65 3.24 -12.24 -2.19
CA LEU A 65 3.53 -10.82 -2.39
C LEU A 65 5.04 -10.53 -2.33
N MET A 66 5.75 -11.10 -1.34
CA MET A 66 7.19 -10.92 -1.19
C MET A 66 7.97 -11.38 -2.42
N TYR A 67 7.62 -12.54 -2.99
CA TYR A 67 8.29 -13.07 -4.19
C TYR A 67 7.93 -12.27 -5.45
N ASN A 68 6.66 -11.93 -5.63
CA ASN A 68 6.19 -11.31 -6.87
C ASN A 68 6.48 -9.81 -6.91
N THR A 69 6.47 -9.09 -5.77
CA THR A 69 6.62 -7.63 -5.75
C THR A 69 7.97 -7.14 -6.26
N GLN A 70 9.01 -7.98 -6.25
CA GLN A 70 10.31 -7.64 -6.85
C GLN A 70 10.21 -7.47 -8.37
N THR A 71 9.26 -8.14 -9.01
CA THR A 71 9.01 -8.09 -10.46
C THR A 71 7.83 -7.18 -10.78
N THR A 72 6.72 -7.31 -10.05
CA THR A 72 5.47 -6.61 -10.37
C THR A 72 5.44 -5.16 -9.85
N GLY A 73 6.25 -4.83 -8.84
CA GLY A 73 6.21 -3.52 -8.19
C GLY A 73 4.92 -3.23 -7.42
N ASN A 74 4.06 -4.23 -7.18
CA ASN A 74 2.75 -4.03 -6.58
C ASN A 74 2.82 -3.40 -5.19
N PHE A 75 3.82 -3.76 -4.37
CA PHE A 75 3.99 -3.14 -3.06
C PHE A 75 4.37 -1.65 -3.18
N ALA A 76 5.28 -1.28 -4.08
CA ALA A 76 5.63 0.12 -4.31
C ALA A 76 4.43 0.94 -4.82
N ALA A 77 3.63 0.37 -5.73
CA ALA A 77 2.38 0.98 -6.19
C ALA A 77 1.40 1.19 -5.03
N PHE A 78 1.28 0.19 -4.13
CA PHE A 78 0.48 0.30 -2.92
C PHE A 78 0.95 1.42 -1.99
N ILE A 79 2.27 1.62 -1.82
CA ILE A 79 2.81 2.74 -1.04
C ILE A 79 2.39 4.08 -1.66
N LYS A 80 2.50 4.23 -2.97
CA LYS A 80 2.05 5.47 -3.67
C LYS A 80 0.57 5.74 -3.44
N VAL A 81 -0.26 4.70 -3.52
CA VAL A 81 -1.69 4.79 -3.22
C VAL A 81 -1.94 5.25 -1.79
N PHE A 82 -1.22 4.68 -0.81
CA PHE A 82 -1.32 5.09 0.59
C PHE A 82 -0.94 6.57 0.80
N LEU A 83 0.16 7.02 0.19
CA LEU A 83 0.60 8.42 0.26
C LEU A 83 -0.45 9.37 -0.31
N ARG A 84 -1.05 9.04 -1.46
CA ARG A 84 -2.16 9.80 -2.03
C ARG A 84 -3.37 9.83 -1.10
N ARG A 85 -3.79 8.68 -0.58
CA ARG A 85 -4.94 8.57 0.34
C ARG A 85 -4.73 9.36 1.64
N SER A 86 -3.50 9.41 2.13
CA SER A 86 -3.12 10.19 3.30
C SER A 86 -3.19 11.70 3.04
N THR A 87 -2.80 12.14 1.85
CA THR A 87 -2.95 13.53 1.41
C THR A 87 -4.43 13.92 1.27
N GLU A 88 -5.22 13.06 0.62
CA GLU A 88 -6.66 13.25 0.48
C GLU A 88 -7.36 13.28 1.83
N LEU A 89 -6.99 12.40 2.77
CA LEU A 89 -7.55 12.38 4.12
C LEU A 89 -7.43 13.75 4.78
N LYS A 90 -6.24 14.36 4.76
CA LYS A 90 -5.99 15.70 5.31
C LYS A 90 -6.87 16.78 4.67
N THR A 91 -7.05 16.73 3.35
CA THR A 91 -7.95 17.67 2.66
C THR A 91 -9.43 17.40 2.95
N SER A 92 -9.79 16.13 3.18
CA SER A 92 -11.17 15.67 3.38
C SER A 92 -11.69 15.86 4.80
N GLU A 93 -10.82 16.11 5.79
CA GLU A 93 -11.24 16.51 7.14
C GLU A 93 -12.14 17.75 7.12
N GLN A 94 -12.00 18.59 6.09
CA GLN A 94 -12.86 19.75 5.85
C GLN A 94 -14.30 19.36 5.43
N TYR A 95 -14.53 18.11 5.01
CA TYR A 95 -15.76 17.63 4.36
C TYR A 95 -16.40 16.39 5.02
N GLU A 96 -15.94 15.97 6.20
CA GLU A 96 -16.45 14.81 6.97
C GLU A 96 -16.55 13.47 6.20
N ASN A 97 -15.70 13.27 5.18
CA ASN A 97 -15.81 12.09 4.33
C ASN A 97 -15.13 10.85 4.99
N LYS A 98 -15.96 10.03 5.65
CA LYS A 98 -15.54 8.80 6.36
C LYS A 98 -14.91 7.73 5.47
N ILE A 99 -15.09 7.80 4.14
CA ILE A 99 -14.54 6.80 3.22
C ILE A 99 -13.01 6.91 3.18
N TYR A 100 -12.46 8.12 3.10
CA TYR A 100 -11.00 8.33 3.08
C TYR A 100 -10.35 7.88 4.38
N LEU A 101 -10.99 8.17 5.53
CA LEU A 101 -10.52 7.70 6.83
C LEU A 101 -10.45 6.17 6.87
N TRP A 102 -11.53 5.51 6.45
CA TRP A 102 -11.62 4.07 6.46
C TRP A 102 -10.65 3.39 5.49
N GLN A 103 -10.54 3.89 4.25
CA GLN A 103 -9.58 3.36 3.27
C GLN A 103 -8.13 3.57 3.71
N THR A 104 -7.82 4.73 4.31
CA THR A 104 -6.48 5.02 4.86
C THR A 104 -6.17 4.11 6.06
N ALA A 105 -7.14 3.89 6.96
CA ALA A 105 -6.99 2.95 8.07
C ALA A 105 -6.74 1.52 7.59
N ASN A 106 -7.49 1.05 6.60
CA ASN A 106 -7.28 -0.26 5.99
C ASN A 106 -5.90 -0.37 5.32
N ALA A 107 -5.46 0.69 4.63
CA ALA A 107 -4.14 0.74 4.02
C ALA A 107 -3.03 0.61 5.08
N LEU A 108 -3.16 1.30 6.22
CA LEU A 108 -2.22 1.18 7.35
C LEU A 108 -2.17 -0.23 7.93
N ILE A 109 -3.33 -0.91 8.06
CA ILE A 109 -3.39 -2.28 8.54
C ILE A 109 -2.63 -3.20 7.58
N ILE A 110 -2.91 -3.14 6.27
CA ILE A 110 -2.20 -3.94 5.25
C ILE A 110 -0.70 -3.63 5.30
N LEU A 111 -0.32 -2.35 5.33
CA LEU A 111 1.07 -1.91 5.41
C LEU A 111 1.78 -2.49 6.63
N ARG A 112 1.13 -2.50 7.81
CA ARG A 112 1.67 -3.09 9.05
C ARG A 112 2.03 -4.56 8.85
N TYR A 113 1.11 -5.37 8.31
CA TYR A 113 1.35 -6.81 8.12
C TYR A 113 2.42 -7.08 7.06
N VAL A 114 2.41 -6.34 5.95
CA VAL A 114 3.43 -6.49 4.91
C VAL A 114 4.81 -6.09 5.45
N CYS A 115 4.95 -4.92 6.06
CA CYS A 115 6.23 -4.47 6.62
C CYS A 115 6.74 -5.42 7.72
N LYS A 116 5.87 -5.86 8.65
CA LYS A 116 6.24 -6.86 9.68
C LYS A 116 6.78 -8.13 9.04
N PHE A 117 6.14 -8.63 7.98
CA PHE A 117 6.53 -9.86 7.33
C PHE A 117 7.86 -9.74 6.57
N LEU A 118 8.02 -8.64 5.83
CA LEU A 118 9.22 -8.38 5.02
C LEU A 118 10.45 -8.14 5.90
N THR A 119 10.32 -7.35 6.96
CA THR A 119 11.44 -7.07 7.90
C THR A 119 11.96 -8.33 8.61
N GLN A 120 11.14 -9.37 8.76
CA GLN A 120 11.55 -10.66 9.32
C GLN A 120 12.33 -11.54 8.34
N ARG A 121 12.32 -11.24 7.03
CA ARG A 121 12.81 -12.13 5.96
C ARG A 121 13.82 -11.50 5.01
N MET A 122 13.84 -10.18 4.93
CA MET A 122 14.73 -9.41 4.07
C MET A 122 15.82 -8.72 4.89
N ASN A 123 16.98 -8.52 4.27
CA ASN A 123 17.95 -7.56 4.79
C ASN A 123 17.52 -6.11 4.49
N GLU A 124 18.20 -5.13 5.09
CA GLU A 124 17.87 -3.71 4.95
C GLU A 124 17.84 -3.23 3.49
N SER A 125 18.84 -3.63 2.67
CA SER A 125 18.93 -3.21 1.28
C SER A 125 17.77 -3.78 0.44
N GLU A 126 17.44 -5.06 0.64
CA GLU A 126 16.30 -5.71 -0.01
C GLU A 126 14.97 -5.05 0.41
N PHE A 127 14.83 -4.77 1.70
CA PHE A 127 13.64 -4.13 2.25
C PHE A 127 13.44 -2.74 1.63
N VAL A 128 14.47 -1.88 1.57
CA VAL A 128 14.35 -0.54 0.97
C VAL A 128 14.01 -0.63 -0.52
N LYS A 129 14.59 -1.60 -1.26
CA LYS A 129 14.34 -1.76 -2.70
C LYS A 129 12.87 -2.00 -3.01
N VAL A 130 12.13 -2.75 -2.20
CA VAL A 130 10.71 -3.05 -2.49
C VAL A 130 9.79 -1.82 -2.43
N PHE A 131 10.23 -0.71 -1.83
CA PHE A 131 9.50 0.58 -1.85
C PHE A 131 9.74 1.39 -3.13
N ALA A 132 10.83 1.10 -3.85
CA ALA A 132 11.26 1.83 -5.04
C ALA A 132 10.98 1.07 -6.35
N THR A 133 10.74 -0.24 -6.29
CA THR A 133 10.47 -1.08 -7.46
C THR A 133 9.19 -0.64 -8.18
N SER A 134 9.34 0.20 -9.21
CA SER A 134 8.29 0.37 -10.22
C SER A 134 8.35 -0.79 -11.20
N ALA A 135 7.20 -1.24 -11.70
CA ALA A 135 7.16 -2.27 -12.74
C ALA A 135 8.00 -1.79 -13.93
N SER A 136 9.14 -2.43 -14.19
CA SER A 136 9.88 -2.16 -15.41
C SER A 136 9.04 -2.70 -16.56
N LEU A 137 8.39 -1.81 -17.32
CA LEU A 137 7.98 -2.18 -18.67
C LEU A 137 9.23 -2.71 -19.39
N PRO A 138 9.14 -3.83 -20.13
CA PRO A 138 10.26 -4.30 -20.91
C PRO A 138 10.59 -3.21 -21.95
N SER A 139 11.66 -2.48 -21.67
CA SER A 139 12.25 -1.49 -22.58
C SER A 139 12.64 -2.20 -23.87
N SER A 140 11.75 -2.18 -24.85
CA SER A 140 12.07 -2.54 -26.22
C SER A 140 12.95 -1.42 -26.78
N SER A 141 14.25 -1.68 -26.81
CA SER A 141 15.22 -0.83 -27.49
C SER A 141 15.04 -0.97 -29.00
N ALA A 142 14.53 0.07 -29.65
CA ALA A 142 14.77 0.34 -31.06
C ALA A 142 14.71 1.86 -31.28
N SER A 143 15.79 2.42 -31.79
CA SER A 143 15.94 3.84 -32.11
C SER A 143 14.98 4.30 -33.20
N SER A 144 14.42 5.50 -33.06
CA SER A 144 14.51 6.54 -34.11
C SER A 144 14.10 7.91 -33.56
N SER A 145 14.90 8.89 -33.92
CA SER A 145 14.73 10.34 -33.80
C SER A 145 13.35 10.86 -34.20
N ASP A 146 12.78 11.80 -33.44
CA ASP A 146 12.42 13.17 -33.86
C ASP A 146 11.41 13.80 -32.86
N ASP A 147 11.47 15.14 -32.79
CA ASP A 147 10.89 16.10 -31.85
C ASP A 147 9.43 15.91 -31.36
N GLU A 148 9.18 16.30 -30.08
CA GLU A 148 8.27 17.39 -29.65
C GLU A 148 8.31 17.48 -28.09
N PRO A 149 8.26 18.66 -27.46
CA PRO A 149 8.22 18.78 -26.00
C PRO A 149 6.79 18.60 -25.51
N GLU A 150 6.44 17.40 -25.06
CA GLU A 150 5.25 17.20 -24.23
C GLU A 150 5.45 17.93 -22.90
N THR A 151 4.52 18.84 -22.59
CA THR A 151 4.41 19.53 -21.32
C THR A 151 4.22 18.51 -20.19
N VAL A 152 5.32 18.18 -19.52
CA VAL A 152 5.30 17.47 -18.24
C VAL A 152 4.67 18.40 -17.23
N GLU A 153 3.37 18.21 -16.95
CA GLU A 153 2.71 18.88 -15.85
C GLU A 153 3.38 18.43 -14.53
N ASN A 154 3.79 19.43 -13.75
CA ASN A 154 4.57 19.35 -12.53
C ASN A 154 4.06 18.30 -11.52
N GLU A 155 4.74 17.17 -11.41
CA GLU A 155 4.81 16.34 -10.19
C GLU A 155 6.16 16.50 -9.45
N SER A 156 7.02 17.45 -9.86
CA SER A 156 8.42 17.50 -9.45
C SER A 156 8.72 18.12 -8.07
N ASP A 157 7.84 18.94 -7.51
CA ASP A 157 8.23 19.75 -6.34
C ASP A 157 8.24 19.00 -4.99
N THR A 158 7.64 17.80 -4.92
CA THR A 158 7.67 16.98 -3.68
C THR A 158 8.65 15.82 -3.72
N ASP A 159 9.15 15.44 -4.90
CA ASP A 159 10.08 14.32 -5.04
C ASP A 159 11.56 14.75 -4.86
N GLU A 160 11.87 16.05 -4.87
CA GLU A 160 13.23 16.55 -4.58
C GLU A 160 13.62 16.50 -3.09
N ILE A 161 12.65 16.39 -2.17
CA ILE A 161 12.89 16.48 -0.72
C ILE A 161 13.34 15.13 -0.14
N TYR A 162 12.96 14.01 -0.76
CA TYR A 162 13.17 12.68 -0.21
C TYR A 162 14.12 11.85 -1.07
N CYS A 163 15.03 11.13 -0.44
CA CYS A 163 15.99 10.25 -1.12
C CYS A 163 15.30 9.02 -1.74
N ASN A 164 14.13 8.60 -1.22
CA ASN A 164 13.32 7.51 -1.77
C ASN A 164 11.89 7.48 -1.17
N THR A 165 11.04 6.63 -1.74
CA THR A 165 9.64 6.43 -1.32
C THR A 165 9.50 5.95 0.13
N ALA A 166 10.46 5.19 0.67
CA ALA A 166 10.41 4.73 2.06
C ALA A 166 10.59 5.90 3.03
N GLU A 167 11.47 6.86 2.71
CA GLU A 167 11.63 8.08 3.47
C GLU A 167 10.36 8.94 3.45
N LYS A 168 9.76 9.13 2.25
CA LYS A 168 8.47 9.82 2.07
C LYS A 168 7.35 9.17 2.89
N LEU A 169 7.34 7.84 2.97
CA LEU A 169 6.41 7.09 3.81
C LEU A 169 6.62 7.38 5.30
N LEU A 170 7.86 7.33 5.78
CA LEU A 170 8.17 7.58 7.19
C LEU A 170 7.78 9.01 7.59
N ASP A 171 8.10 10.01 6.78
CA ASP A 171 7.68 11.39 7.02
C ASP A 171 6.16 11.50 7.09
N THR A 172 5.46 10.91 6.11
CA THR A 172 3.98 10.92 6.09
C THR A 172 3.38 10.30 7.36
N LEU A 173 3.93 9.18 7.84
CA LEU A 173 3.49 8.55 9.09
C LEU A 173 3.76 9.45 10.31
N ILE A 174 4.92 10.11 10.37
CA ILE A 174 5.25 11.06 11.43
C ILE A 174 4.26 12.22 11.43
N VAL A 175 3.95 12.79 10.26
CA VAL A 175 3.00 13.90 10.18
C VAL A 175 1.60 13.45 10.60
N ILE A 176 1.12 12.27 10.16
CA ILE A 176 -0.16 11.72 10.63
C ILE A 176 -0.17 11.58 12.16
N LEU A 177 0.89 11.06 12.76
CA LEU A 177 0.98 10.91 14.22
C LEU A 177 1.04 12.26 14.95
N ALA A 178 1.74 13.25 14.39
CA ALA A 178 1.81 14.60 14.93
C ALA A 178 0.44 15.30 14.87
N ASP A 179 -0.29 15.15 13.77
CA ASP A 179 -1.64 15.70 13.60
C ASP A 179 -2.66 15.02 14.55
N LEU A 180 -2.46 13.74 14.87
CA LEU A 180 -3.25 12.98 15.85
C LEU A 180 -2.93 13.31 17.31
N SER A 181 -1.90 14.13 17.59
CA SER A 181 -1.52 14.42 18.97
C SER A 181 -2.66 15.13 19.72
N VAL A 182 -3.11 14.45 20.77
CA VAL A 182 -4.30 14.75 21.57
C VAL A 182 -4.30 16.19 22.05
N LYS A 183 -5.26 16.99 21.57
CA LYS A 183 -5.76 18.15 22.32
C LYS A 183 -6.69 17.70 23.43
#